data_AF-A0A9P0JWB6-F1
#
_entry.id   AF-A0A9P0JWB6-F1
#
_cell.length_a   1.000
_cell.length_b   1.000
_cell.length_c   1.000
_cell.angle_alpha   90.00
_cell.angle_beta   90.00
_cell.angle_gamma   90.00
#
_symmetry.space_group_name_H-M   'P 1'
#
loop_
_entity.id
_entity.type
_entity.pdbx_description
1 polymer ?
#
loop_
_entity_poly.entity_id
_entity_poly.type
_entity_poly.pdbx_seq_one_letter_code
_entity_poly.pdbx_strand_id
1 'polypeptide(L)'
;MLLNILSWVPPDMLLPLSLVCKRWSNIIKSTRLWWDIHKRIKCKRKSRRLPWYVYYSYHTTNNFKNLIKNGNGQQHYKHWKVSRKNVFHRTRKLQIEDPPRGTEPLPKNIPDFDGHTSCFVTSSENTRLVQEIPLFKKHLLCYIMTKFKPRIYCSAWMASRFDNESILQLIVKGYSNPEYNNDTLVISMSKEIVVHRWEGGDWHKIEIAIDSFPKNLAVITFEHGNGDPPDTGQHYSSSRYRCKMAGGVVQIDFDSIQGVSADLKKGEDMDC
;
A
#
# COMPACT_ATOMS: atom_id res chain seq x y z
N MET A 1 25.50 -10.87 -27.63
CA MET A 1 24.41 -10.75 -28.63
C MET A 1 23.06 -11.20 -28.07
N LEU A 2 22.85 -12.47 -27.70
CA LEU A 2 21.53 -12.97 -27.24
C LEU A 2 20.96 -12.25 -26.00
N LEU A 3 21.79 -11.94 -25.00
CA LEU A 3 21.35 -11.17 -23.81
C LEU A 3 20.80 -9.79 -24.19
N ASN A 4 21.46 -9.09 -25.12
CA ASN A 4 21.02 -7.79 -25.60
C ASN A 4 19.68 -7.92 -26.32
N ILE A 5 19.48 -8.94 -27.16
CA ILE A 5 18.20 -9.17 -27.84
C ILE A 5 17.09 -9.41 -26.81
N LEU A 6 17.32 -10.30 -25.85
CA LEU A 6 16.34 -10.62 -24.81
C LEU A 6 16.04 -9.43 -23.89
N SER A 7 16.96 -8.48 -23.71
CA SER A 7 16.71 -7.30 -22.86
C SER A 7 15.73 -6.30 -23.48
N TRP A 8 15.40 -6.44 -24.77
CA TRP A 8 14.38 -5.65 -25.47
C TRP A 8 13.00 -6.30 -25.48
N VAL A 9 12.89 -7.58 -25.12
CA VAL A 9 11.61 -8.28 -25.02
C VAL A 9 10.80 -7.75 -23.83
N PRO A 10 9.47 -7.57 -23.94
CA PRO A 10 8.60 -7.22 -22.83
C PRO A 10 8.81 -8.16 -21.61
N PRO A 11 8.97 -7.63 -20.38
CA PRO A 11 9.31 -8.45 -19.22
C PRO A 11 8.36 -9.61 -18.92
N ASP A 12 7.06 -9.42 -19.17
CA ASP A 12 6.00 -10.39 -18.99
C ASP A 12 6.09 -11.59 -19.96
N MET A 13 6.74 -11.39 -21.10
CA MET A 13 6.95 -12.42 -22.11
C MET A 13 8.24 -13.24 -21.89
N LEU A 14 9.13 -12.82 -20.98
CA LEU A 14 10.44 -13.44 -20.83
C LEU A 14 10.39 -14.84 -20.20
N LEU A 15 9.58 -15.05 -19.15
CA LEU A 15 9.56 -16.35 -18.47
C LEU A 15 9.13 -17.52 -19.37
N PRO A 16 8.08 -17.40 -20.21
CA PRO A 16 7.74 -18.45 -21.18
C PRO A 16 8.90 -18.81 -22.11
N LEU A 17 9.69 -17.84 -22.54
CA LEU A 17 10.85 -18.05 -23.42
C LEU A 17 11.98 -18.86 -22.74
N SER A 18 11.94 -19.04 -21.41
CA SER A 18 12.89 -19.89 -20.69
C SER A 18 12.74 -21.38 -21.01
N LEU A 19 11.64 -21.76 -21.66
CA LEU A 19 11.35 -23.14 -22.09
C LEU A 19 11.96 -23.49 -23.46
N VAL A 20 12.44 -22.49 -24.22
CA VAL A 20 12.99 -22.70 -25.58
C VAL A 20 14.24 -23.59 -25.53
N CYS A 21 15.22 -23.26 -24.69
CA CYS A 21 16.39 -24.09 -24.46
C CYS A 21 17.12 -23.69 -23.16
N LYS A 22 18.05 -24.55 -22.69
CA LYS A 22 18.84 -24.32 -21.48
C LYS A 22 19.58 -22.97 -21.50
N ARG A 23 20.12 -22.58 -22.65
CA ARG A 23 20.84 -21.30 -22.82
C ARG A 23 19.91 -20.10 -22.59
N TRP A 24 18.70 -20.13 -23.13
CA TRP A 24 17.70 -19.08 -22.93
C TRP A 24 17.25 -19.04 -21.46
N SER A 25 16.96 -20.21 -20.87
CA SER A 25 16.60 -20.33 -19.47
C SER A 25 17.62 -19.68 -18.53
N ASN A 26 18.91 -19.97 -18.74
CA ASN A 26 20.00 -19.41 -17.94
C ASN A 26 20.11 -17.89 -18.08
N ILE A 27 19.95 -17.34 -19.30
CA ILE A 27 20.01 -15.89 -19.51
C ILE A 27 18.78 -15.21 -18.91
N ILE A 28 17.59 -15.76 -19.12
CA ILE A 28 16.31 -15.23 -18.62
C ILE A 28 16.30 -15.22 -17.09
N LYS A 29 16.85 -16.25 -16.43
CA LYS A 29 16.96 -16.31 -14.97
C LYS A 29 18.25 -15.69 -14.43
N SER A 30 18.97 -14.92 -15.24
CA SER A 30 20.18 -14.21 -14.78
C SER A 30 19.84 -12.84 -14.20
N THR A 31 20.49 -12.48 -13.09
CA THR A 31 20.42 -11.11 -12.55
C THR A 31 20.83 -10.06 -13.57
N ARG A 32 21.79 -10.37 -14.45
CA ARG A 32 22.32 -9.41 -15.42
C ARG A 32 21.26 -8.93 -16.42
N LEU A 33 20.50 -9.84 -17.01
CA LEU A 33 19.44 -9.50 -17.97
C LEU A 33 18.43 -8.52 -17.35
N TRP A 34 17.93 -8.86 -16.16
CA TRP A 34 16.90 -8.09 -15.48
C TRP A 34 17.39 -6.74 -14.96
N TRP A 35 18.66 -6.67 -14.56
CA TRP A 35 19.31 -5.41 -14.23
C TRP A 35 19.41 -4.49 -15.46
N ASP A 36 19.79 -5.02 -16.62
CA ASP A 36 19.85 -4.24 -17.88
C ASP A 36 18.45 -3.74 -18.29
N ILE A 37 17.42 -4.59 -18.18
CA ILE A 37 16.01 -4.22 -18.42
C ILE A 37 15.58 -3.09 -17.47
N HIS A 38 15.82 -3.25 -16.16
CA HIS A 38 15.41 -2.27 -15.18
C HIS A 38 16.13 -0.93 -15.36
N LYS A 39 17.43 -0.95 -15.63
CA LYS A 39 18.23 0.26 -15.91
C LYS A 39 17.70 0.98 -17.14
N ARG A 40 17.37 0.26 -18.22
CA ARG A 40 16.79 0.82 -19.45
C ARG A 40 15.44 1.49 -19.19
N ILE A 41 14.53 0.81 -18.48
CA ILE A 41 13.17 1.32 -18.24
C ILE A 41 13.15 2.48 -17.23
N LYS A 42 13.99 2.45 -16.20
CA LYS A 42 13.91 3.41 -15.08
C LYS A 42 15.02 4.45 -15.03
N CYS A 43 16.05 4.36 -15.88
CA CYS A 43 17.16 5.27 -16.26
C CYS A 43 17.86 6.18 -15.20
N LYS A 44 17.28 6.40 -14.02
CA LYS A 44 17.68 7.39 -13.01
C LYS A 44 17.63 6.88 -11.56
N ARG A 45 17.11 5.67 -11.31
CA ARG A 45 17.14 5.06 -9.96
C ARG A 45 18.48 4.39 -9.68
N LYS A 46 18.98 4.47 -8.44
CA LYS A 46 20.16 3.71 -7.98
C LYS A 46 19.86 2.21 -8.13
N SER A 47 20.26 1.62 -9.26
CA SER A 47 19.99 0.21 -9.54
C SER A 47 20.85 -0.68 -8.64
N ARG A 48 20.21 -1.44 -7.75
CA ARG A 48 20.88 -2.41 -6.87
C ARG A 48 21.00 -3.76 -7.56
N ARG A 49 22.03 -4.57 -7.29
CA ARG A 49 22.05 -5.94 -7.82
C ARG A 49 21.10 -6.81 -6.99
N LEU A 50 19.90 -7.04 -7.52
CA LEU A 50 18.87 -7.89 -6.91
C LEU A 50 18.69 -9.15 -7.75
N PRO A 51 18.28 -10.28 -7.15
CA PRO A 51 17.95 -11.48 -7.92
C PRO A 51 16.89 -11.21 -8.98
N TRP A 52 17.00 -11.94 -10.10
CA TRP A 52 16.13 -11.77 -11.28
C TRP A 52 14.63 -11.76 -10.94
N TYR A 53 14.20 -12.59 -9.99
CA TYR A 53 12.78 -12.73 -9.63
C TYR A 53 12.21 -11.49 -8.92
N VAL A 54 13.06 -10.67 -8.30
CA VAL A 54 12.64 -9.41 -7.67
C VAL A 54 12.29 -8.39 -8.76
N TYR A 55 13.16 -8.29 -9.77
CA TYR A 55 12.92 -7.46 -10.95
C TYR A 55 11.75 -7.96 -11.79
N TYR A 56 11.63 -9.28 -11.96
CA TYR A 56 10.47 -9.90 -12.58
C TYR A 56 9.20 -9.47 -11.88
N SER A 57 9.10 -9.67 -10.56
CA SER A 57 7.94 -9.24 -9.77
C SER A 57 7.64 -7.75 -9.93
N TYR A 58 8.66 -6.89 -9.96
CA TYR A 58 8.52 -5.45 -10.17
C TYR A 58 7.90 -5.07 -11.52
N HIS A 59 8.38 -5.70 -12.61
CA HIS A 59 7.99 -5.31 -13.96
C HIS A 59 6.74 -6.04 -14.48
N THR A 60 6.44 -7.24 -13.97
CA THR A 60 5.37 -8.10 -14.52
C THR A 60 4.14 -8.20 -13.64
N THR A 61 4.17 -7.61 -12.43
CA THR A 61 3.05 -7.68 -11.48
C THR A 61 2.73 -6.30 -10.91
N ASN A 62 1.59 -6.20 -10.22
CA ASN A 62 1.21 -5.00 -9.47
C ASN A 62 1.71 -5.03 -8.02
N ASN A 63 2.69 -5.87 -7.67
CA ASN A 63 3.13 -6.08 -6.29
C ASN A 63 3.84 -4.88 -5.65
N PHE A 64 4.42 -3.99 -6.47
CA PHE A 64 5.12 -2.78 -6.02
C PHE A 64 4.38 -1.49 -6.41
N LYS A 65 3.16 -1.61 -6.94
CA LYS A 65 2.26 -0.47 -7.15
C LYS A 65 1.38 -0.28 -5.91
N ASN A 66 0.52 0.74 -5.93
CA ASN A 66 -0.51 0.87 -4.91
C ASN A 66 -1.40 -0.38 -4.88
N LEU A 67 -1.44 -1.03 -3.71
CA LEU A 67 -2.24 -2.22 -3.42
C LEU A 67 -3.67 -1.88 -3.00
N ILE A 68 -3.92 -0.62 -2.63
CA ILE A 68 -5.28 -0.12 -2.38
C ILE A 68 -6.04 -0.01 -3.70
N LYS A 69 -7.26 -0.53 -3.69
CA LYS A 69 -8.22 -0.42 -4.78
C LYS A 69 -9.27 0.63 -4.42
N ASN A 70 -9.70 1.40 -5.41
CA ASN A 70 -10.76 2.39 -5.24
C ASN A 70 -10.44 3.37 -4.09
N GLY A 71 -9.23 3.93 -4.09
CA GLY A 71 -8.73 4.81 -3.02
C GLY A 71 -9.47 6.15 -2.90
N ASN A 72 -10.25 6.53 -3.90
CA ASN A 72 -10.96 7.81 -3.99
C ASN A 72 -12.49 7.65 -3.95
N GLY A 73 -13.02 6.42 -3.92
CA GLY A 73 -14.47 6.17 -3.86
C GLY A 73 -15.21 6.34 -5.18
N GLN A 74 -14.50 6.45 -6.30
CA GLN A 74 -15.09 6.55 -7.65
C GLN A 74 -15.88 5.29 -8.05
N GLN A 75 -15.61 4.14 -7.39
CA GLN A 75 -16.39 2.91 -7.50
C GLN A 75 -17.29 2.69 -6.28
N HIS A 76 -17.76 3.77 -5.67
CA HIS A 76 -18.49 3.78 -4.40
C HIS A 76 -17.72 3.00 -3.32
N TYR A 77 -18.35 2.04 -2.64
CA TYR A 77 -17.73 1.24 -1.57
C TYR A 77 -17.09 -0.05 -2.05
N LYS A 78 -16.95 -0.26 -3.37
CA LYS A 78 -16.34 -1.48 -3.88
C LYS A 78 -14.92 -1.62 -3.33
N HIS A 79 -14.60 -2.83 -2.85
CA HIS A 79 -13.34 -3.21 -2.17
C HIS A 79 -13.18 -2.75 -0.72
N TRP A 80 -14.12 -1.97 -0.16
CA TRP A 80 -14.05 -1.48 1.20
C TRP A 80 -15.06 -2.17 2.11
N LYS A 81 -14.63 -2.52 3.32
CA LYS A 81 -15.49 -2.92 4.43
C LYS A 81 -15.64 -1.73 5.38
N VAL A 82 -16.77 -1.65 6.06
CA VAL A 82 -17.00 -0.62 7.08
C VAL A 82 -16.75 -1.24 8.45
N SER A 83 -15.76 -0.74 9.17
CA SER A 83 -15.56 -1.08 10.58
C SER A 83 -16.33 -0.08 11.43
N ARG A 84 -17.22 -0.58 12.28
CA ARG A 84 -17.85 0.17 13.36
C ARG A 84 -17.59 -0.58 14.66
N LYS A 85 -17.08 0.10 15.68
CA LYS A 85 -17.28 -0.37 17.05
C LYS A 85 -18.80 -0.27 17.29
N ASN A 86 -19.44 -1.42 17.51
CA ASN A 86 -20.88 -1.62 17.76
C ASN A 86 -21.83 -1.54 16.54
N VAL A 87 -22.39 -2.71 16.22
CA VAL A 87 -23.59 -3.03 15.40
C VAL A 87 -23.51 -2.85 13.87
N PHE A 88 -23.62 -4.02 13.20
CA PHE A 88 -23.94 -4.21 11.78
C PHE A 88 -25.34 -3.69 11.44
N HIS A 89 -25.49 -2.37 11.26
CA HIS A 89 -26.68 -1.80 10.61
C HIS A 89 -26.32 -1.07 9.32
N ARG A 90 -27.08 -1.40 8.27
CA ARG A 90 -27.04 -0.90 6.89
C ARG A 90 -26.54 0.55 6.78
N THR A 91 -25.37 0.71 6.15
CA THR A 91 -24.93 1.70 5.13
C THR A 91 -25.47 3.14 5.06
N ARG A 92 -26.40 3.61 5.88
CA ARG A 92 -26.97 4.98 5.81
C ARG A 92 -26.00 6.11 6.19
N LYS A 93 -24.71 5.81 6.42
CA LYS A 93 -23.79 6.70 7.15
C LYS A 93 -22.40 6.90 6.53
N LEU A 94 -22.16 6.40 5.33
CA LEU A 94 -21.05 6.81 4.51
C LEU A 94 -21.62 7.47 3.27
N GLN A 95 -20.95 8.51 2.79
CA GLN A 95 -21.30 9.19 1.55
C GLN A 95 -20.07 9.23 0.64
N ILE A 96 -20.34 9.30 -0.66
CA ILE A 96 -19.33 9.67 -1.66
C ILE A 96 -19.67 11.08 -2.09
N GLU A 97 -18.68 11.96 -2.03
CA GLU A 97 -18.79 13.30 -2.61
C GLU A 97 -17.89 13.37 -3.83
N ASP A 98 -18.40 13.97 -4.91
CA ASP A 98 -17.64 14.24 -6.12
C ASP A 98 -18.14 15.56 -6.75
N PRO A 99 -17.41 16.68 -6.62
CA PRO A 99 -16.23 16.87 -5.78
C PRO A 99 -16.55 16.99 -4.28
N PRO A 100 -15.55 16.94 -3.39
CA PRO A 100 -15.68 17.22 -1.97
C PRO A 100 -16.35 18.58 -1.68
N ARG A 101 -17.28 18.64 -0.72
CA ARG A 101 -18.00 19.86 -0.28
C ARG A 101 -17.56 20.39 1.09
N GLY A 102 -17.23 21.66 1.21
CA GLY A 102 -16.78 22.25 2.50
C GLY A 102 -15.33 21.89 2.86
N THR A 103 -14.57 21.44 1.87
CA THR A 103 -13.12 21.27 1.85
C THR A 103 -12.62 21.72 0.49
N GLU A 104 -11.32 21.98 0.36
CA GLU A 104 -10.69 22.22 -0.93
C GLU A 104 -10.92 21.03 -1.90
N PRO A 105 -10.99 21.27 -3.22
CA PRO A 105 -11.06 20.19 -4.20
C PRO A 105 -9.78 19.35 -4.19
N LEU A 106 -9.88 18.07 -4.59
CA LEU A 106 -8.69 17.22 -4.69
C LEU A 106 -7.71 17.75 -5.74
N PRO A 107 -6.43 18.00 -5.38
CA PRO A 107 -5.43 18.48 -6.33
C PRO A 107 -5.18 17.49 -7.48
N LYS A 108 -5.38 17.92 -8.72
CA LYS A 108 -5.23 17.05 -9.92
C LYS A 108 -3.80 16.54 -10.16
N ASN A 109 -2.80 17.21 -9.60
CA ASN A 109 -1.38 16.91 -9.79
C ASN A 109 -0.81 15.89 -8.79
N ILE A 110 -1.61 15.42 -7.82
CA ILE A 110 -1.16 14.47 -6.81
C ILE A 110 -1.40 13.03 -7.30
N PRO A 111 -0.33 12.21 -7.46
CA PRO A 111 -0.46 10.86 -8.01
C PRO A 111 -1.41 9.94 -7.23
N ASP A 112 -1.52 10.13 -5.91
CA ASP A 112 -2.34 9.28 -5.04
C ASP A 112 -3.84 9.34 -5.43
N PHE A 113 -4.30 10.42 -6.06
CA PHE A 113 -5.68 10.56 -6.51
C PHE A 113 -5.93 9.96 -7.90
N ASP A 114 -4.88 9.67 -8.68
CA ASP A 114 -4.98 9.08 -10.02
C ASP A 114 -5.98 9.82 -10.94
N GLY A 115 -5.99 11.15 -10.84
CA GLY A 115 -6.90 12.02 -11.61
C GLY A 115 -8.37 12.01 -11.15
N HIS A 116 -8.72 11.29 -10.08
CA HIS A 116 -10.07 11.27 -9.53
C HIS A 116 -10.34 12.46 -8.60
N THR A 117 -11.59 12.91 -8.59
CA THR A 117 -12.06 14.06 -7.82
C THR A 117 -12.99 13.67 -6.68
N SER A 118 -13.38 12.41 -6.56
CA SER A 118 -14.28 11.92 -5.52
C SER A 118 -13.58 11.64 -4.19
N CYS A 119 -14.32 11.67 -3.09
CA CYS A 119 -13.84 11.21 -1.78
C CYS A 119 -14.92 10.46 -0.99
N PHE A 120 -14.48 9.65 -0.03
CA PHE A 120 -15.35 9.09 1.01
C PHE A 120 -15.61 10.12 2.11
N VAL A 121 -16.81 10.11 2.67
CA VAL A 121 -17.22 10.98 3.78
C VAL A 121 -17.88 10.15 4.87
N THR A 122 -17.39 10.26 6.10
CA THR A 122 -18.06 9.68 7.28
C THR A 122 -19.19 10.60 7.73
N SER A 123 -20.31 10.01 8.16
CA SER A 123 -21.45 10.78 8.71
C SER A 123 -21.58 10.69 10.23
N SER A 124 -20.72 9.90 10.90
CA SER A 124 -20.73 9.77 12.35
C SER A 124 -19.34 9.46 12.90
N GLU A 125 -19.22 9.65 14.22
CA GLU A 125 -18.13 9.17 15.06
C GLU A 125 -17.81 7.69 14.78
N ASN A 126 -16.53 7.34 14.93
CA ASN A 126 -16.01 5.96 14.92
C ASN A 126 -16.30 5.11 13.67
N THR A 127 -16.58 5.73 12.53
CA THR A 127 -16.67 5.02 11.25
C THR A 127 -15.30 5.00 10.57
N ARG A 128 -14.81 3.79 10.28
CA ARG A 128 -13.58 3.57 9.51
C ARG A 128 -13.87 2.74 8.27
N LEU A 129 -13.21 3.06 7.17
CA LEU A 129 -13.15 2.23 5.99
C LEU A 129 -11.93 1.33 6.07
N VAL A 130 -12.12 0.03 5.81
CA VAL A 130 -11.09 -0.99 5.93
C VAL A 130 -10.92 -1.70 4.59
N GLN A 131 -9.67 -1.88 4.17
CA GLN A 131 -9.33 -2.76 3.06
C GLN A 131 -8.28 -3.78 3.48
N GLU A 132 -8.53 -5.03 3.12
CA GLU A 132 -7.62 -6.16 3.36
C GLU A 132 -6.73 -6.38 2.14
N ILE A 133 -5.43 -6.49 2.38
CA ILE A 133 -4.41 -6.84 1.39
C ILE A 133 -3.92 -8.27 1.71
N PRO A 134 -4.47 -9.30 1.04
CA PRO A 134 -4.10 -10.70 1.29
C PRO A 134 -2.77 -11.03 0.61
N LEU A 135 -1.65 -10.79 1.30
CA LEU A 135 -0.30 -11.08 0.78
C LEU A 135 -0.11 -12.57 0.49
N PHE A 136 -0.70 -13.45 1.30
CA PHE A 136 -0.61 -14.91 1.12
C PHE A 136 -1.04 -15.41 -0.27
N LYS A 137 -1.87 -14.65 -0.98
CA LYS A 137 -2.28 -14.94 -2.38
C LYS A 137 -1.22 -14.56 -3.42
N LYS A 138 -0.11 -13.95 -3.00
CA LYS A 138 0.99 -13.45 -3.83
C LYS A 138 2.31 -14.12 -3.44
N HIS A 139 2.44 -15.42 -3.72
CA HIS A 139 3.58 -16.24 -3.26
C HIS A 139 4.96 -15.63 -3.51
N LEU A 140 5.21 -15.10 -4.72
CA LEU A 140 6.49 -14.45 -5.04
C LEU A 140 6.71 -13.17 -4.22
N LEU A 141 5.66 -12.39 -3.98
CA LEU A 141 5.76 -11.20 -3.12
C LEU A 141 6.04 -11.60 -1.68
N CYS A 142 5.34 -12.60 -1.12
CA CYS A 142 5.63 -13.12 0.21
C CYS A 142 7.09 -13.54 0.33
N TYR A 143 7.61 -14.29 -0.65
CA TYR A 143 9.02 -14.68 -0.65
C TYR A 143 9.97 -13.47 -0.64
N ILE A 144 9.70 -12.45 -1.47
CA ILE A 144 10.47 -11.20 -1.49
C ILE A 144 10.38 -10.49 -0.13
N MET A 145 9.19 -10.37 0.45
CA MET A 145 8.98 -9.70 1.72
C MET A 145 9.70 -10.41 2.88
N THR A 146 9.67 -11.74 2.90
CA THR A 146 10.36 -12.56 3.90
C THR A 146 11.87 -12.43 3.81
N LYS A 147 12.42 -12.41 2.59
CA LYS A 147 13.86 -12.42 2.36
C LYS A 147 14.49 -11.03 2.47
N PHE A 148 13.83 -10.01 1.94
CA PHE A 148 14.42 -8.68 1.77
C PHE A 148 13.87 -7.62 2.73
N LYS A 149 12.76 -7.90 3.41
CA LYS A 149 12.10 -6.96 4.34
C LYS A 149 11.97 -5.55 3.76
N PRO A 150 11.42 -5.39 2.54
CA PRO A 150 11.16 -4.06 1.99
C PRO A 150 10.24 -3.28 2.93
N ARG A 151 10.48 -1.99 3.06
CA ARG A 151 9.57 -1.06 3.73
C ARG A 151 8.17 -1.17 3.14
N ILE A 152 7.18 -1.23 4.01
CA ILE A 152 5.77 -1.07 3.62
C ILE A 152 5.42 0.39 3.89
N TYR A 153 5.06 1.11 2.83
CA TYR A 153 4.63 2.50 2.92
C TYR A 153 3.10 2.58 2.80
N CYS A 154 2.48 3.26 3.75
CA CYS A 154 1.04 3.46 3.79
C CYS A 154 0.74 4.95 3.92
N SER A 155 -0.27 5.44 3.20
CA SER A 155 -0.75 6.80 3.37
C SER A 155 -2.21 6.98 3.01
N ALA A 156 -2.81 8.06 3.49
CA ALA A 156 -4.14 8.52 3.12
C ALA A 156 -4.16 10.04 3.11
N TRP A 157 -4.91 10.62 2.18
CA TRP A 157 -5.30 12.02 2.25
C TRP A 157 -6.61 12.12 3.00
N MET A 158 -6.65 12.97 4.02
CA MET A 158 -7.84 13.17 4.85
C MET A 158 -8.07 14.64 5.16
N ALA A 159 -9.34 15.01 5.33
CA ALA A 159 -9.72 16.38 5.64
C ALA A 159 -10.92 16.40 6.60
N SER A 160 -11.01 17.45 7.41
CA SER A 160 -12.25 17.85 8.08
C SER A 160 -12.84 19.03 7.33
N ARG A 161 -14.16 19.24 7.45
CA ARG A 161 -14.75 20.52 7.02
C ARG A 161 -14.23 21.67 7.88
N PHE A 162 -14.20 22.88 7.32
CA PHE A 162 -13.77 24.08 8.04
C PHE A 162 -14.57 24.33 9.33
N ASP A 163 -15.87 24.03 9.35
CA ASP A 163 -16.76 24.24 10.49
C ASP A 163 -16.76 23.06 11.49
N ASN A 164 -15.85 22.10 11.32
CA ASN A 164 -15.91 20.81 11.99
C ASN A 164 -14.60 20.42 12.69
N GLU A 165 -14.71 19.94 13.92
CA GLU A 165 -13.58 19.38 14.67
C GLU A 165 -13.48 17.87 14.38
N SER A 166 -12.30 17.33 14.11
CA SER A 166 -12.17 15.89 13.82
C SER A 166 -10.80 15.34 14.14
N ILE A 167 -10.78 14.07 14.51
CA ILE A 167 -9.55 13.29 14.60
C ILE A 167 -9.47 12.46 13.33
N LEU A 168 -8.52 12.80 12.46
CA LEU A 168 -8.23 12.07 11.23
C LEU A 168 -7.26 10.96 11.58
N GLN A 169 -7.62 9.70 11.38
CA GLN A 169 -6.79 8.58 11.82
C GLN A 169 -6.54 7.57 10.69
N LEU A 170 -5.28 7.20 10.54
CA LEU A 170 -4.82 6.09 9.71
C LEU A 170 -4.29 4.98 10.62
N ILE A 171 -4.75 3.76 10.43
CA ILE A 171 -4.32 2.56 11.15
C ILE A 171 -3.89 1.51 10.13
N VAL A 172 -2.75 0.89 10.38
CA VAL A 172 -2.26 -0.25 9.60
C VAL A 172 -1.99 -1.40 10.55
N LYS A 173 -2.61 -2.55 10.27
CA LYS A 173 -2.38 -3.78 11.02
C LYS A 173 -1.84 -4.86 10.11
N GLY A 174 -1.00 -5.72 10.66
CA GLY A 174 -0.42 -6.86 9.96
C GLY A 174 -0.70 -8.13 10.73
N TYR A 175 -1.07 -9.19 10.03
CA TYR A 175 -1.44 -10.48 10.61
C TYR A 175 -0.56 -11.60 10.06
N SER A 176 -0.17 -12.52 10.93
CA SER A 176 0.66 -13.68 10.60
C SER A 176 -0.09 -14.84 9.95
N ASN A 177 -1.43 -14.82 9.99
CA ASN A 177 -2.29 -15.88 9.49
C ASN A 177 -3.41 -15.30 8.60
N PRO A 178 -3.78 -15.98 7.50
CA PRO A 178 -4.94 -15.61 6.67
C PRO A 178 -6.28 -15.47 7.39
N GLU A 179 -6.49 -16.14 8.53
CA GLU A 179 -7.75 -16.06 9.30
C GLU A 179 -7.92 -14.75 10.08
N TYR A 180 -6.84 -13.95 10.22
CA TYR A 180 -6.77 -12.62 10.84
C TYR A 180 -7.63 -12.44 12.12
N ASN A 181 -7.02 -12.68 13.28
CA ASN A 181 -7.59 -12.35 14.59
C ASN A 181 -6.54 -11.67 15.48
N ASN A 182 -6.92 -11.31 16.72
CA ASN A 182 -6.03 -10.62 17.65
C ASN A 182 -4.77 -11.43 17.98
N ASP A 183 -4.86 -12.76 18.08
CA ASP A 183 -3.71 -13.63 18.40
C ASP A 183 -2.68 -13.68 17.26
N THR A 184 -3.12 -13.37 16.04
CA THR A 184 -2.29 -13.35 14.85
C THR A 184 -1.77 -11.95 14.51
N LEU A 185 -2.13 -10.93 15.29
CA LEU A 185 -1.70 -9.54 15.09
C LEU A 185 -0.20 -9.42 15.38
N VAL A 186 0.57 -8.99 14.38
CA VAL A 186 2.04 -8.86 14.46
C VAL A 186 2.55 -7.47 14.13
N ILE A 187 1.71 -6.61 13.56
CA ILE A 187 1.99 -5.19 13.33
C ILE A 187 0.75 -4.42 13.74
N SER A 188 0.91 -3.35 14.51
CA SER A 188 -0.14 -2.38 14.78
C SER A 188 0.49 -1.00 14.84
N MET A 189 0.19 -0.17 13.84
CA MET A 189 0.64 1.22 13.79
C MET A 189 -0.56 2.12 13.53
N SER A 190 -0.60 3.26 14.20
CA SER A 190 -1.59 4.30 13.96
C SER A 190 -0.92 5.67 13.95
N LYS A 191 -1.51 6.57 13.17
CA LYS A 191 -1.15 7.99 13.18
C LYS A 191 -2.42 8.82 13.07
N GLU A 192 -2.48 9.89 13.83
CA GLU A 192 -3.63 10.77 13.86
C GLU A 192 -3.24 12.24 13.77
N ILE A 193 -4.19 13.03 13.27
CA ILE A 193 -4.14 14.49 13.27
C ILE A 193 -5.44 14.98 13.88
N VAL A 194 -5.34 15.83 14.89
CA VAL A 194 -6.48 16.57 15.42
C VAL A 194 -6.63 17.84 14.59
N VAL A 195 -7.82 18.05 14.05
CA VAL A 195 -8.20 19.27 13.32
C VAL A 195 -9.25 19.96 14.14
N HIS A 196 -8.95 21.15 14.66
CA HIS A 196 -9.92 21.92 15.43
C HIS A 196 -10.90 22.65 14.51
N ARG A 197 -12.00 23.10 15.10
CA ARG A 197 -12.99 23.91 14.38
C ARG A 197 -12.32 25.18 13.84
N TRP A 198 -12.67 25.55 12.61
CA TRP A 198 -12.13 26.69 11.85
C TRP A 198 -10.71 26.50 11.32
N GLU A 199 -10.08 25.36 11.60
CA GLU A 199 -8.77 24.98 11.05
C GLU A 199 -8.89 23.89 9.97
N GLY A 200 -10.10 23.39 9.72
CA GLY A 200 -10.37 22.44 8.65
C GLY A 200 -10.48 23.08 7.27
N GLY A 201 -10.77 22.26 6.26
CA GLY A 201 -10.89 22.68 4.86
C GLY A 201 -9.76 22.12 3.99
N ASP A 202 -8.55 22.03 4.55
CA ASP A 202 -7.38 21.50 3.87
C ASP A 202 -7.26 19.97 3.94
N TRP A 203 -6.60 19.41 2.92
CA TRP A 203 -6.27 17.99 2.86
C TRP A 203 -4.90 17.72 3.48
N HIS A 204 -4.87 16.83 4.47
CA HIS A 204 -3.66 16.38 5.13
C HIS A 204 -3.28 14.99 4.66
N LYS A 205 -2.02 14.82 4.26
CA LYS A 205 -1.47 13.50 4.00
C LYS A 205 -0.96 12.88 5.30
N ILE A 206 -1.60 11.79 5.73
CA ILE A 206 -1.14 10.98 6.86
C ILE A 206 -0.34 9.80 6.31
N GLU A 207 0.86 9.59 6.85
CA GLU A 207 1.82 8.59 6.34
C GLU A 207 2.36 7.72 7.47
N ILE A 208 2.47 6.42 7.22
CA ILE A 208 3.08 5.41 8.08
C ILE A 208 4.08 4.61 7.24
N ALA A 209 5.32 4.48 7.74
CA ALA A 209 6.33 3.62 7.17
C ALA A 209 6.64 2.47 8.14
N ILE A 210 6.59 1.23 7.64
CA ILE A 210 6.86 0.02 8.42
C ILE A 210 8.17 -0.58 7.90
N ASP A 211 9.24 -0.41 8.68
CA ASP A 211 10.58 -0.88 8.33
C ASP A 211 10.91 -2.28 8.90
N SER A 212 10.09 -2.80 9.82
CA SER A 212 10.29 -4.11 10.46
C SER A 212 8.98 -4.85 10.64
N PHE A 213 8.98 -6.14 10.31
CA PHE A 213 7.84 -7.05 10.43
C PHE A 213 8.31 -8.52 10.41
N PRO A 214 7.57 -9.47 11.00
CA PRO A 214 8.01 -10.87 11.04
C PRO A 214 7.90 -11.56 9.67
N LYS A 215 8.54 -12.73 9.53
CA LYS A 215 8.63 -13.48 8.26
C LYS A 215 7.30 -14.04 7.77
N ASN A 216 6.34 -14.22 8.66
CA ASN A 216 5.04 -14.83 8.39
C ASN A 216 3.93 -13.81 8.13
N LEU A 217 4.23 -12.56 7.78
CA LEU A 217 3.20 -11.56 7.45
C LEU A 217 2.34 -12.02 6.25
N ALA A 218 1.08 -12.34 6.52
CA ALA A 218 0.13 -12.95 5.59
C ALA A 218 -0.92 -11.96 5.08
N VAL A 219 -1.37 -11.04 5.93
CA VAL A 219 -2.40 -10.04 5.60
C VAL A 219 -1.98 -8.68 6.16
N ILE A 220 -2.24 -7.61 5.39
CA ILE A 220 -2.21 -6.24 5.89
C ILE A 220 -3.64 -5.71 5.86
N THR A 221 -4.10 -5.06 6.91
CA THR A 221 -5.31 -4.24 6.88
C THR A 221 -4.93 -2.77 6.91
N PHE A 222 -5.61 -2.01 6.06
CA PHE A 222 -5.50 -0.56 5.99
C PHE A 222 -6.84 0.01 6.46
N GLU A 223 -6.83 0.84 7.49
CA GLU A 223 -8.02 1.48 8.04
C GLU A 223 -7.81 2.99 8.07
N HIS A 224 -8.77 3.75 7.54
CA HIS A 224 -8.76 5.20 7.67
C HIS A 224 -10.17 5.72 8.00
N GLY A 225 -10.24 6.87 8.67
CA GLY A 225 -11.50 7.50 9.06
C GLY A 225 -11.37 8.36 10.28
N ASN A 226 -12.47 8.48 11.01
CA ASN A 226 -12.48 9.17 12.30
C ASN A 226 -11.72 8.35 13.34
N GLY A 227 -10.84 9.02 14.08
CA GLY A 227 -10.26 8.50 15.31
C GLY A 227 -11.31 8.40 16.43
N ASP A 228 -10.92 7.74 17.51
CA ASP A 228 -11.75 7.69 18.70
C ASP A 228 -11.69 9.08 19.39
N PRO A 229 -12.81 9.64 19.87
CA PRO A 229 -12.80 10.94 20.55
C PRO A 229 -11.93 10.89 21.81
N PRO A 230 -11.34 12.02 22.25
CA PRO A 230 -10.51 12.06 23.45
C PRO A 230 -11.34 11.67 24.68
N ASP A 231 -10.78 10.84 25.56
CA ASP A 231 -11.41 10.41 26.82
C ASP A 231 -11.42 11.56 27.85
N THR A 232 -12.18 12.60 27.55
CA THR A 232 -12.25 13.86 28.30
C THR A 232 -13.57 14.03 29.03
N GLY A 233 -14.46 13.03 28.97
CA GLY A 233 -15.80 13.10 29.55
C GLY A 233 -16.73 14.15 28.91
N GLN A 234 -16.28 14.89 27.90
CA GLN A 234 -17.11 15.85 27.19
C GLN A 234 -17.97 15.13 26.14
N HIS A 235 -19.30 15.32 26.25
CA HIS A 235 -20.25 14.89 25.23
C HIS A 235 -20.10 15.79 23.99
N TYR A 236 -19.32 15.33 23.02
CA TYR A 236 -19.31 15.94 21.70
C TYR A 236 -20.54 15.48 20.92
N SER A 237 -21.14 16.40 20.16
CA SER A 237 -22.31 16.08 19.33
C SER A 237 -21.87 15.30 18.09
N SER A 238 -22.45 14.11 17.89
CA SER A 238 -22.21 13.22 16.72
C SER A 238 -22.33 13.84 15.33
N SER A 239 -22.93 15.03 15.21
CA SER A 239 -22.96 15.79 13.95
C SER A 239 -21.62 16.44 13.59
N ARG A 240 -20.69 16.49 14.55
CA ARG A 240 -19.43 17.25 14.51
C ARG A 240 -18.20 16.43 14.13
N TYR A 241 -18.33 15.19 13.64
CA TYR A 241 -17.18 14.36 13.26
C TYR A 241 -17.35 13.78 11.85
N ARG A 242 -17.05 14.59 10.84
CA ARG A 242 -17.08 14.19 9.44
C ARG A 242 -15.67 14.28 8.87
N CYS A 243 -15.02 13.13 8.80
CA CYS A 243 -13.76 12.95 8.11
C CYS A 243 -14.06 12.64 6.64
N LYS A 244 -13.27 13.27 5.78
CA LYS A 244 -13.18 12.92 4.37
C LYS A 244 -11.90 12.17 4.11
N MET A 245 -11.95 11.18 3.22
CA MET A 245 -10.82 10.34 2.89
C MET A 245 -10.71 10.14 1.39
N ALA A 246 -9.49 10.25 0.86
CA ALA A 246 -9.15 9.98 -0.52
C ALA A 246 -7.69 9.50 -0.62
N GLY A 247 -7.28 9.09 -1.82
CA GLY A 247 -5.88 8.78 -2.12
C GLY A 247 -5.24 7.75 -1.20
N GLY A 248 -5.98 6.71 -0.78
CA GLY A 248 -5.43 5.65 0.04
C GLY A 248 -4.31 4.88 -0.69
N VAL A 249 -3.17 4.68 -0.01
CA VAL A 249 -2.00 3.98 -0.55
C VAL A 249 -1.51 2.92 0.43
N VAL A 250 -1.25 1.73 -0.10
CA VAL A 250 -0.39 0.71 0.52
C VAL A 250 0.57 0.24 -0.56
N GLN A 251 1.87 0.47 -0.38
CA GLN A 251 2.88 0.15 -1.37
C GLN A 251 4.08 -0.53 -0.71
N ILE A 252 4.57 -1.59 -1.35
CA ILE A 252 5.86 -2.18 -1.02
C ILE A 252 6.94 -1.34 -1.69
N ASP A 253 7.82 -0.72 -0.90
CA ASP A 253 8.86 0.16 -1.42
C ASP A 253 10.01 -0.67 -2.02
N PHE A 254 10.06 -0.73 -3.35
CA PHE A 254 11.14 -1.40 -4.08
C PHE A 254 12.52 -0.79 -3.78
N ASP A 255 12.60 0.53 -3.61
CA ASP A 255 13.88 1.23 -3.44
C ASP A 255 14.48 0.99 -2.05
N SER A 256 13.66 0.54 -1.09
CA SER A 256 14.11 0.12 0.25
C SER A 256 14.86 -1.23 0.25
N ILE A 257 14.63 -2.10 -0.74
CA ILE A 257 15.23 -3.45 -0.79
C ILE A 257 16.75 -3.35 -0.86
N GLN A 258 17.44 -3.76 0.20
CA GLN A 258 18.90 -3.83 0.19
C GLN A 258 19.37 -4.94 -0.76
N GLY A 259 20.45 -4.66 -1.50
CA GLY A 259 21.09 -5.67 -2.33
C GLY A 259 21.64 -6.80 -1.45
N VAL A 260 21.72 -8.01 -2.00
CA VAL A 260 22.48 -9.07 -1.32
C VAL A 260 23.93 -8.58 -1.29
N SER A 261 24.52 -8.40 -0.11
CA SER A 261 25.96 -8.07 -0.02
C SER A 261 26.74 -9.20 -0.70
N ALA A 262 27.90 -8.89 -1.25
CA ALA A 262 28.76 -9.87 -1.91
C ALA A 262 29.30 -10.96 -0.96
N ASP A 263 28.92 -10.93 0.33
CA ASP A 263 29.51 -11.75 1.39
C ASP A 263 28.93 -13.17 1.46
N LEU A 264 27.98 -13.53 0.59
CA LEU A 264 27.50 -14.91 0.43
C LEU A 264 28.25 -15.71 -0.64
N LYS A 265 29.31 -15.16 -1.25
CA LYS A 265 30.15 -15.87 -2.23
C LYS A 265 31.19 -16.84 -1.65
N LYS A 266 31.18 -17.13 -0.35
CA LYS A 266 32.15 -18.07 0.27
C LYS A 266 31.58 -19.46 0.60
N GLY A 267 30.33 -19.76 0.26
CA GLY A 267 29.67 -21.01 0.70
C GLY A 267 29.27 -22.02 -0.37
N GLU A 268 29.44 -21.74 -1.67
CA GLU A 268 28.90 -22.61 -2.73
C GLU A 268 29.93 -23.08 -3.77
N ASP A 269 31.24 -22.90 -3.52
CA ASP A 269 32.33 -23.44 -4.36
C ASP A 269 33.23 -24.44 -3.56
N MET A 270 32.61 -25.31 -2.75
CA MET A 270 33.21 -26.59 -2.33
C MET A 270 32.13 -27.66 -2.38
N ASP A 271 32.37 -28.66 -3.23
CA ASP A 271 31.61 -29.89 -3.49
C ASP A 271 30.83 -29.90 -4.80
N CYS A 272 31.58 -30.07 -5.90
CA CYS A 272 31.39 -31.03 -7.01
C CYS A 272 32.47 -30.77 -8.08
#